data_AF-A0A7C9D036-F1
#
_entry.id   AF-A0A7C9D036-F1
#
_cell.length_a   1.000
_cell.length_b   1.000
_cell.length_c   1.000
_cell.angle_alpha   90.00
_cell.angle_beta   90.00
_cell.angle_gamma   90.00
#
_symmetry.space_group_name_H-M   'P 1'
#
loop_
_entity.id
_entity.type
_entity.pdbx_description
1 polymer ?
#
loop_
_entity_poly.entity_id
_entity_poly.type
_entity_poly.pdbx_seq_one_letter_code
_entity_poly.pdbx_strand_id
1 'polypeptide(L)'
;MASATLASSSVFAKCSLTHKQNPLSFSLSKPNCSFLSPSLPPSSLSLSRPSLDPATPQTQRPTFELQAKLTQEQYIKILKSISPYGEDVDLKEIAAKIYKRRNKPKRQLGSPDIFAVVMIGSRQYIVIPGRWIHTQRLKGANVNDKIVLNKVLLVGTKDKTYVGYPLVTNCVVHAVVEEQLLDDKVIVFKYKKKKHYSRNIGHRQPITCIRITGITGYEDYPASTLDTADVTDS
;
A
#
# COMPACT_ATOMS: atom_id res chain seq x y z
N MET A 1 50.44 52.99 -21.55
CA MET A 1 49.25 53.63 -20.95
C MET A 1 48.77 52.75 -19.81
N ALA A 2 48.29 53.39 -18.75
CA ALA A 2 48.08 52.91 -17.38
C ALA A 2 47.62 51.45 -17.16
N SER A 3 48.28 50.83 -16.19
CA SER A 3 47.91 49.62 -15.45
C SER A 3 46.77 49.87 -14.46
N ALA A 4 45.89 48.88 -14.25
CA ALA A 4 45.05 48.80 -13.06
C ALA A 4 44.72 47.34 -12.71
N THR A 5 45.26 46.91 -11.59
CA THR A 5 44.94 45.71 -10.82
C THR A 5 43.63 45.91 -10.06
N LEU A 6 42.78 44.88 -9.94
CA LEU A 6 41.68 44.86 -8.96
C LEU A 6 41.70 43.57 -8.15
N ALA A 7 41.73 43.79 -6.83
CA ALA A 7 41.84 42.80 -5.78
C ALA A 7 40.46 42.30 -5.30
N SER A 8 40.50 41.09 -4.76
CA SER A 8 39.61 40.43 -3.79
C SER A 8 38.41 41.19 -3.19
N SER A 9 37.27 40.52 -3.11
CA SER A 9 36.49 40.48 -1.86
C SER A 9 35.60 39.23 -1.76
N SER A 10 35.94 38.37 -0.82
CA SER A 10 35.15 37.25 -0.33
C SER A 10 34.05 37.76 0.62
N VAL A 11 32.79 37.49 0.33
CA VAL A 11 31.68 37.78 1.25
C VAL A 11 31.21 36.47 1.88
N PHE A 12 31.80 36.14 3.03
CA PHE A 12 31.28 35.12 3.93
C PHE A 12 30.02 35.67 4.62
N ALA A 13 28.85 35.14 4.27
CA ALA A 13 27.62 35.39 5.02
C ALA A 13 27.66 34.66 6.37
N LYS A 14 27.87 35.41 7.45
CA LYS A 14 27.66 34.95 8.83
C LYS A 14 26.15 34.84 9.08
N CYS A 15 25.63 33.62 9.17
CA CYS A 15 24.27 33.36 9.63
C CYS A 15 24.32 33.03 11.13
N SER A 16 23.88 33.98 11.97
CA SER A 16 23.76 33.80 13.42
C SER A 16 22.43 33.14 13.76
N LEU A 17 22.45 31.83 14.01
CA LEU A 17 21.32 31.12 14.60
C LEU A 17 21.34 31.31 16.12
N THR A 18 20.42 32.13 16.62
CA THR A 18 20.18 32.34 18.05
C THR A 18 19.46 31.13 18.64
N HIS A 19 20.16 30.37 19.48
CA HIS A 19 19.63 29.24 20.22
C HIS A 19 18.81 29.74 21.42
N LYS A 20 17.48 29.82 21.29
CA LYS A 20 16.58 30.03 22.44
C LYS A 20 16.64 28.81 23.36
N GLN A 21 17.36 28.94 24.48
CA GLN A 21 17.29 27.99 25.60
C GLN A 21 16.03 28.32 26.42
N ASN A 22 15.11 27.37 26.52
CA ASN A 22 14.03 27.39 27.52
C ASN A 22 14.62 27.03 28.89
N PRO A 23 14.50 27.88 29.92
CA PRO A 23 14.86 27.48 31.27
C PRO A 23 13.70 26.72 31.91
N LEU A 24 13.71 25.39 31.84
CA LEU A 24 12.92 24.54 32.74
C LEU A 24 13.78 24.27 33.98
N SER A 25 13.58 25.08 35.02
CA SER A 25 14.12 24.86 36.36
C SER A 25 13.40 23.68 37.02
N PHE A 26 14.00 22.50 36.98
CA PHE A 26 13.60 21.38 37.83
C PHE A 26 14.29 21.51 39.19
N SER A 27 13.55 21.97 40.18
CA SER A 27 13.98 21.94 41.58
C SER A 27 14.01 20.50 42.08
N LEU A 28 15.21 20.01 42.39
CA LEU A 28 15.42 18.77 43.14
C LEU A 28 14.89 18.95 44.56
N SER A 29 13.73 18.35 44.85
CA SER A 29 13.35 18.00 46.21
C SER A 29 13.36 16.48 46.33
N LYS A 30 14.29 15.97 47.15
CA LYS A 30 14.28 14.58 47.61
C LYS A 30 13.20 14.50 48.70
N PRO A 31 12.24 13.57 48.64
CA PRO A 31 11.54 13.18 49.84
C PRO A 31 12.33 12.09 50.56
N ASN A 32 12.79 12.43 51.77
CA ASN A 32 13.03 11.49 52.85
C ASN A 32 11.71 10.74 53.12
N CYS A 33 11.68 9.43 52.90
CA CYS A 33 10.60 8.60 53.43
C CYS A 33 11.23 7.38 54.09
N SER A 34 11.29 7.50 55.42
CA SER A 34 11.59 6.46 56.39
C SER A 34 10.67 5.25 56.22
N PHE A 35 11.28 4.07 56.35
CA PHE A 35 10.68 2.81 56.76
C PHE A 35 9.47 3.01 57.69
N LEU A 36 8.33 2.40 57.36
CA LEU A 36 7.44 1.77 58.32
C LEU A 36 6.47 0.85 57.57
N SER A 37 6.59 -0.46 57.81
CA SER A 37 5.61 -1.46 57.41
C SER A 37 4.33 -1.31 58.24
N PRO A 38 3.15 -1.60 57.66
CA PRO A 38 2.12 -2.27 58.43
C PRO A 38 1.61 -3.53 57.72
N SER A 39 1.59 -4.62 58.48
CA SER A 39 0.87 -5.85 58.18
C SER A 39 -0.65 -5.60 58.20
N LEU A 40 -1.36 -6.05 57.17
CA LEU A 40 -2.82 -6.19 57.17
C LEU A 40 -3.21 -7.52 56.49
N PRO A 41 -4.23 -8.24 57.01
CA PRO A 41 -4.56 -9.61 56.64
C PRO A 41 -5.35 -9.68 55.33
N PRO A 42 -5.37 -10.83 54.62
CA PRO A 42 -6.17 -10.99 53.42
C PRO A 42 -7.64 -11.20 53.77
N SER A 43 -8.49 -10.23 53.45
CA SER A 43 -9.94 -10.41 53.37
C SER A 43 -10.29 -11.07 52.02
N SER A 44 -10.96 -12.22 52.11
CA SER A 44 -11.46 -12.99 50.97
C SER A 44 -12.60 -12.23 50.29
N LEU A 45 -12.31 -11.58 49.15
CA LEU A 45 -13.33 -11.03 48.27
C LEU A 45 -13.88 -12.16 47.37
N SER A 46 -15.04 -12.70 47.75
CA SER A 46 -15.86 -13.52 46.88
C SER A 46 -16.39 -12.66 45.72
N LEU A 47 -15.96 -12.94 44.49
CA LEU A 47 -16.63 -12.39 43.29
C LEU A 47 -18.01 -13.04 43.17
N SER A 48 -19.05 -12.33 43.58
CA SER A 48 -20.41 -12.59 43.10
C SER A 48 -20.48 -12.14 41.64
N ARG A 49 -20.70 -13.11 40.76
CA ARG A 49 -20.96 -12.92 39.33
C ARG A 49 -22.30 -12.18 39.21
N PRO A 50 -22.37 -10.97 38.62
CA PRO A 50 -23.67 -10.36 38.36
C PRO A 50 -24.42 -11.24 37.36
N SER A 51 -25.65 -11.61 37.71
CA SER A 51 -26.58 -12.31 36.84
C SER A 51 -26.82 -11.47 35.57
N LEU A 52 -26.68 -12.10 34.41
CA LEU A 52 -27.06 -11.53 33.13
C LEU A 52 -28.57 -11.27 33.13
N ASP A 53 -28.95 -10.00 33.11
CA ASP A 53 -30.34 -9.60 32.88
C ASP A 53 -30.77 -10.04 31.46
N PRO A 54 -31.88 -10.78 31.30
CA PRO A 54 -32.31 -11.30 29.99
C PRO A 54 -32.92 -10.24 29.06
N ALA A 55 -32.90 -8.96 29.44
CA ALA A 55 -33.61 -7.89 28.73
C ALA A 55 -32.71 -6.98 27.88
N THR A 56 -31.53 -7.43 27.45
CA THR A 56 -30.76 -6.69 26.44
C THR A 56 -31.26 -7.07 25.05
N PRO A 57 -31.85 -6.14 24.26
CA PRO A 57 -32.22 -6.46 22.88
C PRO A 57 -30.93 -6.73 22.10
N GLN A 58 -30.76 -7.99 21.70
CA GLN A 58 -29.68 -8.38 20.80
C GLN A 58 -29.90 -7.63 19.49
N THR A 59 -29.04 -6.66 19.19
CA THR A 59 -28.96 -6.07 17.85
C THR A 59 -28.65 -7.20 16.88
N GLN A 60 -29.68 -7.74 16.24
CA GLN A 60 -29.52 -8.73 15.19
C GLN A 60 -28.76 -8.05 14.06
N ARG A 61 -27.50 -8.46 13.87
CA ARG A 61 -26.77 -8.08 12.66
C ARG A 61 -27.59 -8.61 11.50
N PRO A 62 -27.92 -7.81 10.47
CA PRO A 62 -28.58 -8.35 9.30
C PRO A 62 -27.64 -9.40 8.70
N THR A 63 -28.02 -10.66 8.83
CA THR A 63 -27.41 -11.76 8.10
C THR A 63 -27.72 -11.48 6.64
N PHE A 64 -26.71 -11.05 5.89
CA PHE A 64 -26.84 -10.94 4.45
C PHE A 64 -26.96 -12.37 3.91
N GLU A 65 -28.19 -12.83 3.71
CA GLU A 65 -28.45 -14.10 3.04
C GLU A 65 -27.93 -13.98 1.62
N LEU A 66 -26.80 -14.63 1.35
CA LEU A 66 -26.29 -14.78 0.00
C LEU A 66 -27.36 -15.47 -0.82
N GLN A 67 -27.98 -14.73 -1.75
CA GLN A 67 -28.91 -15.30 -2.71
C GLN A 67 -28.22 -16.45 -3.43
N ALA A 68 -28.69 -17.68 -3.17
CA ALA A 68 -28.11 -18.87 -3.74
C ALA A 68 -28.16 -18.78 -5.27
N LYS A 69 -27.00 -18.97 -5.93
CA LYS A 69 -26.96 -19.10 -7.39
C LYS A 69 -27.80 -20.31 -7.76
N LEU A 70 -28.83 -20.10 -8.58
CA LEU A 70 -29.71 -21.16 -9.09
C LEU A 70 -28.87 -22.32 -9.64
N THR A 71 -29.19 -23.54 -9.22
CA THR A 71 -28.47 -24.73 -9.69
C THR A 71 -28.80 -25.01 -11.15
N GLN A 72 -27.90 -25.72 -11.85
CA GLN A 72 -28.06 -26.02 -13.28
C GLN A 72 -29.41 -26.71 -13.59
N GLU A 73 -29.87 -27.55 -12.66
CA GLU A 73 -31.15 -28.27 -12.76
C GLU A 73 -32.38 -27.36 -12.65
N GLN A 74 -32.33 -26.34 -11.77
CA GLN A 74 -33.40 -25.36 -11.62
C GLN A 74 -33.57 -24.53 -12.89
N TYR A 75 -32.46 -24.20 -13.57
CA TYR A 75 -32.49 -23.45 -14.82
C TYR A 75 -33.09 -24.27 -15.98
N ILE A 76 -32.75 -25.56 -16.05
CA ILE A 76 -33.32 -26.51 -17.03
C ILE A 76 -34.84 -26.63 -16.83
N LYS A 77 -35.31 -26.68 -15.58
CA LYS A 77 -36.74 -26.77 -15.25
C LYS A 77 -37.51 -25.53 -15.71
N ILE A 78 -36.94 -24.34 -15.55
CA ILE A 78 -37.52 -23.08 -16.02
C ILE A 78 -37.60 -23.07 -17.55
N LEU A 79 -36.52 -23.41 -18.26
CA LEU A 79 -36.50 -23.43 -19.73
C LEU A 79 -37.52 -24.42 -20.33
N LYS A 80 -37.69 -25.59 -19.71
CA LYS A 80 -38.65 -26.62 -20.13
C LYS A 80 -40.10 -26.17 -19.98
N SER A 81 -40.39 -25.24 -19.06
CA SER A 81 -41.73 -24.67 -18.87
C SER A 81 -42.11 -23.59 -19.90
N ILE A 82 -41.14 -23.00 -20.61
CA ILE A 82 -41.36 -21.85 -21.50
C ILE A 82 -41.56 -22.26 -22.98
N SER A 83 -41.13 -23.46 -23.39
CA SER A 83 -41.23 -23.93 -24.78
C SER A 83 -41.68 -25.40 -24.85
N PRO A 84 -42.99 -25.68 -24.88
CA PRO A 84 -43.51 -27.06 -24.84
C PRO A 84 -43.48 -27.79 -26.20
N TYR A 85 -43.17 -27.13 -27.31
CA TYR A 85 -43.05 -27.73 -28.65
C TYR A 85 -41.78 -27.23 -29.36
N GLY A 86 -40.69 -27.97 -29.24
CA GLY A 86 -39.44 -27.71 -29.95
C GLY A 86 -38.57 -28.94 -29.89
N GLU A 87 -38.25 -29.48 -31.06
CA GLU A 87 -37.53 -30.73 -31.31
C GLU A 87 -36.17 -30.81 -30.59
N ASP A 88 -35.61 -32.03 -30.55
CA ASP A 88 -34.39 -32.44 -29.85
C ASP A 88 -33.16 -31.55 -30.13
N VAL A 89 -33.10 -30.39 -29.52
CA VAL A 89 -31.87 -29.64 -29.28
C VAL A 89 -31.35 -30.05 -27.92
N ASP A 90 -30.09 -30.50 -27.84
CA ASP A 90 -29.42 -30.92 -26.62
C ASP A 90 -29.40 -29.80 -25.56
N LEU A 91 -30.50 -29.71 -24.79
CA LEU A 91 -30.74 -28.69 -23.76
C LEU A 91 -29.61 -28.68 -22.71
N LYS A 92 -28.98 -29.84 -22.50
CA LYS A 92 -27.82 -30.02 -21.62
C LYS A 92 -26.57 -29.33 -22.16
N GLU A 93 -26.34 -29.37 -23.47
CA GLU A 93 -25.22 -28.70 -24.11
C GLU A 93 -25.41 -27.18 -24.14
N ILE A 94 -26.63 -26.73 -24.44
CA ILE A 94 -27.01 -25.30 -24.42
C ILE A 94 -26.86 -24.75 -22.98
N ALA A 95 -27.39 -25.45 -21.97
CA ALA A 95 -27.26 -25.06 -20.56
C ALA A 95 -25.79 -25.04 -20.10
N ALA A 96 -24.98 -26.02 -20.50
CA ALA A 96 -23.54 -26.05 -20.21
C ALA A 96 -22.79 -24.89 -20.88
N LYS A 97 -23.17 -24.52 -22.12
CA LYS A 97 -22.62 -23.38 -22.87
C LYS A 97 -22.98 -22.04 -22.21
N ILE A 98 -24.22 -21.89 -21.74
CA ILE A 98 -24.70 -20.73 -20.98
C ILE A 98 -23.96 -20.63 -19.63
N TYR A 99 -23.82 -21.73 -18.89
CA TYR A 99 -23.09 -21.77 -17.62
C TYR A 99 -21.61 -21.40 -17.80
N LYS A 100 -20.92 -21.98 -18.80
CA LYS A 100 -19.53 -21.63 -19.13
C LYS A 100 -19.38 -20.18 -19.57
N ARG A 101 -20.35 -19.64 -20.34
CA ARG A 101 -20.33 -18.24 -20.79
C ARG A 101 -20.56 -17.27 -19.63
N ARG A 102 -21.50 -17.57 -18.73
CA ARG A 102 -21.87 -16.72 -17.57
C ARG A 102 -20.81 -16.75 -16.47
N ASN A 103 -20.15 -17.89 -16.27
CA ASN A 103 -19.05 -18.04 -15.31
C ASN A 103 -17.66 -17.83 -15.91
N LYS A 104 -17.55 -17.39 -17.16
CA LYS A 104 -16.26 -17.01 -17.73
C LYS A 104 -15.76 -15.80 -16.93
N PRO A 105 -14.55 -15.83 -16.35
CA PRO A 105 -14.01 -14.67 -15.67
C PRO A 105 -13.98 -13.51 -16.65
N LYS A 106 -14.58 -12.38 -16.27
CA LYS A 106 -14.47 -11.14 -17.07
C LYS A 106 -12.98 -10.80 -17.12
N ARG A 107 -12.36 -10.94 -18.29
CA ARG A 107 -11.05 -10.34 -18.55
C ARG A 107 -11.25 -8.84 -18.34
N GLN A 108 -10.59 -8.27 -17.34
CA GLN A 108 -10.61 -6.82 -17.13
C GLN A 108 -9.84 -6.19 -18.30
N LEU A 109 -10.57 -5.88 -19.37
CA LEU A 109 -10.05 -5.26 -20.58
C LEU A 109 -10.00 -3.76 -20.28
N GLY A 110 -8.82 -3.22 -19.95
CA GLY A 110 -8.71 -1.78 -19.67
C GLY A 110 -7.38 -1.27 -19.12
N SER A 111 -6.46 -2.14 -18.69
CA SER A 111 -5.10 -1.71 -18.35
C SER A 111 -4.25 -1.69 -19.63
N PRO A 112 -3.65 -0.54 -20.02
CA PRO A 112 -2.74 -0.50 -21.15
C PRO A 112 -1.53 -1.43 -20.90
N ASP A 113 -1.02 -2.06 -21.97
CA ASP A 113 0.15 -2.95 -21.96
C ASP A 113 1.44 -2.13 -21.80
N ILE A 114 1.56 -1.45 -20.66
CA ILE A 114 2.65 -0.55 -20.30
C ILE A 114 3.01 -0.71 -18.82
N PHE A 115 4.30 -0.64 -18.52
CA PHE A 115 4.83 -0.59 -17.17
C PHE A 115 5.96 0.43 -17.06
N ALA A 116 6.26 0.86 -15.84
CA ALA A 116 7.43 1.70 -15.58
C ALA A 116 8.20 1.22 -14.35
N VAL A 117 9.45 1.63 -14.24
CA VAL A 117 10.27 1.47 -13.04
C VAL A 117 10.46 2.84 -12.41
N VAL A 118 9.94 3.02 -11.19
CA VAL A 118 9.96 4.30 -10.49
C VAL A 118 10.79 4.22 -9.21
N MET A 119 11.48 5.31 -8.88
CA MET A 119 12.15 5.46 -7.59
C MET A 119 11.25 6.16 -6.58
N ILE A 120 10.93 5.47 -5.49
CA ILE A 120 10.16 6.03 -4.37
C ILE A 120 11.00 5.87 -3.10
N GLY A 121 11.40 7.01 -2.51
CA GLY A 121 12.43 7.03 -1.48
C GLY A 121 13.77 6.54 -2.04
N SER A 122 14.26 5.41 -1.52
CA SER A 122 15.52 4.78 -1.94
C SER A 122 15.32 3.39 -2.55
N ARG A 123 14.09 3.07 -2.98
CA ARG A 123 13.73 1.77 -3.57
C ARG A 123 13.09 1.96 -4.94
N GLN A 124 13.31 0.98 -5.81
CA GLN A 124 12.74 0.92 -7.16
C GLN A 124 11.54 -0.01 -7.17
N TYR A 125 10.47 0.38 -7.85
CA TYR A 125 9.24 -0.39 -7.97
C TYR A 125 8.84 -0.50 -9.43
N ILE A 126 8.41 -1.70 -9.83
CA ILE A 126 7.70 -1.91 -11.09
C ILE A 126 6.25 -1.50 -10.87
N VAL A 127 5.79 -0.54 -11.66
CA VAL A 127 4.45 0.01 -11.59
C VAL A 127 3.68 -0.29 -12.87
N ILE A 128 2.44 -0.71 -12.71
CA ILE A 128 1.49 -0.99 -13.79
C ILE A 128 0.24 -0.16 -13.49
N PRO A 129 -0.31 0.57 -14.46
CA PRO A 129 -1.51 1.37 -14.26
C PRO A 129 -2.70 0.51 -13.82
N GLY A 130 -3.47 1.01 -12.86
CA GLY A 130 -4.58 0.30 -12.21
C GLY A 130 -4.17 -0.55 -11.00
N ARG A 131 -2.87 -0.82 -10.80
CA ARG A 131 -2.39 -1.58 -9.65
C ARG A 131 -2.00 -0.68 -8.48
N TRP A 132 -2.20 -1.18 -7.27
CA TRP A 132 -1.74 -0.56 -6.04
C TRP A 132 -0.45 -1.21 -5.53
N ILE A 133 0.39 -0.40 -4.85
CA ILE A 133 1.64 -0.84 -4.25
C ILE A 133 1.83 -0.20 -2.86
N HIS A 134 2.51 -0.91 -1.97
CA HIS A 134 2.95 -0.36 -0.68
C HIS A 134 4.32 0.28 -0.81
N THR A 135 4.46 1.46 -0.23
CA THR A 135 5.69 2.25 -0.26
C THR A 135 6.01 2.82 1.11
N GLN A 136 7.21 3.38 1.24
CA GLN A 136 7.60 4.13 2.43
C GLN A 136 6.63 5.30 2.67
N ARG A 137 6.34 5.60 3.94
CA ARG A 137 5.46 6.72 4.31
C ARG A 137 5.84 8.03 3.61
N LEU A 138 4.91 8.57 2.84
CA LEU A 138 5.02 9.90 2.24
C LEU A 138 4.60 10.95 3.28
N LYS A 139 5.52 11.84 3.67
CA LYS A 139 5.23 12.90 4.65
C LYS A 139 4.35 13.97 3.99
N GLY A 140 3.26 14.35 4.64
CA GLY A 140 2.37 15.42 4.17
C GLY A 140 1.37 15.03 3.07
N ALA A 141 1.41 13.80 2.56
CA ALA A 141 0.37 13.31 1.67
C ALA A 141 -0.89 12.96 2.47
N ASN A 142 -2.07 13.26 1.95
CA ASN A 142 -3.35 12.86 2.55
C ASN A 142 -3.98 11.69 1.79
N VAL A 143 -4.99 11.06 2.38
CA VAL A 143 -5.80 10.04 1.68
C VAL A 143 -6.58 10.71 0.54
N ASN A 144 -6.65 10.05 -0.61
CA ASN A 144 -7.18 10.51 -1.90
C ASN A 144 -6.38 11.63 -2.60
N ASP A 145 -5.17 11.92 -2.11
CA ASP A 145 -4.31 12.91 -2.75
C ASP A 145 -3.74 12.40 -4.07
N LYS A 146 -3.64 13.29 -5.06
CA LYS A 146 -3.07 12.99 -6.38
C LYS A 146 -1.58 13.31 -6.37
N ILE A 147 -0.76 12.28 -6.39
CA ILE A 147 0.69 12.40 -6.37
C ILE A 147 1.29 12.15 -7.76
N VAL A 148 2.40 12.83 -8.01
CA VAL A 148 3.14 12.77 -9.26
C VAL A 148 4.55 12.27 -8.96
N LEU A 149 4.92 11.14 -9.56
CA LEU A 149 6.22 10.51 -9.40
C LEU A 149 7.11 10.87 -10.60
N ASN A 150 8.07 11.76 -10.37
CA ASN A 150 8.95 12.29 -11.41
C ASN A 150 10.18 11.42 -11.69
N LYS A 151 10.57 10.56 -10.74
CA LYS A 151 11.78 9.73 -10.87
C LYS A 151 11.46 8.41 -11.56
N VAL A 152 11.34 8.47 -12.88
CA VAL A 152 11.09 7.29 -13.74
C VAL A 152 12.40 6.87 -14.41
N LEU A 153 12.80 5.62 -14.20
CA LEU A 153 14.05 5.04 -14.70
C LEU A 153 13.88 4.35 -16.05
N LEU A 154 12.74 3.68 -16.22
CA LEU A 154 12.46 2.86 -17.39
C LEU A 154 10.96 2.87 -17.65
N VAL A 155 10.56 2.88 -18.92
CA VAL A 155 9.20 2.66 -19.37
C VAL A 155 9.21 1.55 -20.40
N GLY A 156 8.43 0.50 -20.18
CA GLY A 156 8.30 -0.62 -21.10
C GLY A 156 6.89 -0.69 -21.66
N THR A 157 6.77 -0.68 -22.97
CA THR A 157 5.55 -1.03 -23.71
C THR A 157 5.77 -2.37 -24.39
N LYS A 158 4.70 -2.98 -24.93
CA LYS A 158 4.80 -4.24 -25.69
C LYS A 158 5.83 -4.20 -26.82
N ASP A 159 5.92 -3.07 -27.54
CA ASP A 159 6.74 -2.97 -28.76
C ASP A 159 8.05 -2.21 -28.55
N LYS A 160 8.12 -1.33 -27.55
CA LYS A 160 9.21 -0.36 -27.34
C LYS A 160 9.59 -0.27 -25.88
N THR A 161 10.88 -0.11 -25.59
CA THR A 161 11.39 0.16 -24.24
C THR A 161 12.16 1.48 -24.22
N TYR A 162 11.87 2.32 -23.24
CA TYR A 162 12.55 3.59 -23.01
C TYR A 162 13.43 3.43 -21.78
N VAL A 163 14.75 3.48 -21.97
CA VAL A 163 15.75 3.29 -20.91
C VAL A 163 16.37 4.62 -20.54
N GLY A 164 16.21 5.06 -19.30
CA GLY A 164 16.71 6.34 -18.82
C GLY A 164 18.21 6.36 -18.53
N TYR A 165 18.85 7.51 -18.78
CA TYR A 165 20.26 7.77 -18.47
C TYR A 165 20.42 9.09 -17.70
N PRO A 166 20.19 9.15 -16.37
CA PRO A 166 19.69 8.11 -15.47
C PRO A 166 18.15 8.04 -15.36
N LEU A 167 17.43 9.06 -15.82
CA LEU A 167 15.95 9.12 -15.83
C LEU A 167 15.45 9.25 -17.27
N VAL A 168 14.20 8.85 -17.52
CA VAL A 168 13.50 9.16 -18.77
C VAL A 168 13.00 10.61 -18.67
N THR A 169 13.46 11.48 -19.57
CA THR A 169 13.11 12.91 -19.52
C THR A 169 11.63 13.13 -19.79
N ASN A 170 11.01 14.10 -19.09
CA ASN A 170 9.59 14.48 -19.19
C ASN A 170 8.58 13.38 -18.82
N CYS A 171 9.04 12.19 -18.44
CA CYS A 171 8.16 11.10 -18.05
C CYS A 171 7.63 11.30 -16.62
N VAL A 172 6.33 11.08 -16.47
CA VAL A 172 5.62 11.22 -15.20
C VAL A 172 4.73 10.01 -14.95
N VAL A 173 4.74 9.50 -13.71
CA VAL A 173 3.75 8.52 -13.26
C VAL A 173 2.77 9.19 -12.30
N HIS A 174 1.50 9.20 -12.71
CA HIS A 174 0.40 9.69 -11.89
C HIS A 174 -0.10 8.59 -10.97
N ALA A 175 -0.23 8.88 -9.68
CA ALA A 175 -0.78 7.96 -8.70
C ALA A 175 -1.70 8.69 -7.72
N VAL A 176 -2.55 7.92 -7.03
CA VAL A 176 -3.45 8.40 -5.98
C VAL A 176 -3.10 7.67 -4.70
N VAL A 177 -3.01 8.41 -3.60
CA VAL A 177 -2.84 7.82 -2.27
C VAL A 177 -4.17 7.24 -1.84
N GLU A 178 -4.27 5.92 -1.74
CA GLU A 178 -5.50 5.28 -1.28
C GLU A 178 -5.60 5.31 0.22
N GLU A 179 -4.54 4.87 0.90
CA GLU A 179 -4.58 4.63 2.34
C GLU A 179 -3.23 4.82 3.00
N GLN A 180 -3.29 5.10 4.29
CA GLN A 180 -2.15 5.36 5.15
C GLN A 180 -2.17 4.39 6.33
N LEU A 181 -1.38 3.32 6.21
CA LEU A 181 -1.45 2.19 7.12
C LEU A 181 -0.20 2.07 8.00
N LEU A 182 -0.31 1.23 9.02
CA LEU A 182 0.83 0.66 9.72
C LEU A 182 1.00 -0.78 9.23
N ASP A 183 2.23 -1.14 8.88
CA ASP A 183 2.58 -2.50 8.47
C ASP A 183 2.34 -3.51 9.59
N ASP A 184 2.39 -4.78 9.23
CA ASP A 184 2.29 -5.89 10.15
C ASP A 184 3.33 -5.76 11.27
N LYS A 185 2.94 -6.20 12.47
CA LYS A 185 3.80 -6.07 13.66
C LYS A 185 5.00 -6.99 13.49
N VAL A 186 6.17 -6.41 13.27
CA VAL A 186 7.44 -7.10 13.32
C VAL A 186 7.89 -7.15 14.78
N ILE A 187 8.12 -8.36 15.31
CA ILE A 187 8.59 -8.56 16.67
C ILE A 187 10.12 -8.57 16.67
N VAL A 188 10.72 -7.54 17.24
CA VAL A 188 12.16 -7.47 17.49
C VAL A 188 12.44 -8.11 18.84
N PHE A 189 12.78 -9.41 18.80
CA PHE A 189 13.15 -10.17 19.98
C PHE A 189 14.68 -10.21 20.14
N LYS A 190 15.19 -9.65 21.25
CA LYS A 190 16.61 -9.70 21.63
C LYS A 190 16.77 -10.64 22.82
N TYR A 191 17.68 -11.60 22.71
CA TYR A 191 17.91 -12.58 23.77
C TYR A 191 19.41 -12.83 23.95
N LYS A 192 19.86 -13.01 25.21
CA LYS A 192 21.21 -13.47 25.55
C LYS A 192 21.12 -14.65 26.51
N LYS A 193 21.65 -15.81 26.09
CA LYS A 193 21.65 -17.05 26.87
C LYS A 193 22.34 -16.87 28.23
N LYS A 194 21.79 -17.48 29.28
CA LYS A 194 22.36 -17.50 30.65
C LYS A 194 22.67 -16.12 31.26
N LYS A 195 22.16 -15.03 30.67
CA LYS A 195 22.33 -13.66 31.18
C LYS A 195 21.02 -13.07 31.72
N HIS A 196 19.97 -13.90 31.85
CA HIS A 196 18.61 -13.45 32.17
C HIS A 196 18.17 -12.22 31.37
N TYR A 197 18.68 -12.08 30.14
CA TYR A 197 18.40 -10.94 29.28
C TYR A 197 17.53 -11.42 28.12
N SER A 198 16.29 -10.94 28.13
CA SER A 198 15.37 -11.02 27.00
C SER A 198 14.62 -9.70 26.89
N ARG A 199 14.42 -9.24 25.66
CA ARG A 199 13.63 -8.04 25.33
C ARG A 199 12.75 -8.37 24.14
N ASN A 200 11.46 -8.12 24.29
CA ASN A 200 10.47 -8.30 23.24
C ASN A 200 9.89 -6.92 22.92
N ILE A 201 10.18 -6.38 21.73
CA ILE A 201 9.75 -5.06 21.29
C ILE A 201 9.01 -5.22 19.96
N GLY A 202 7.77 -4.73 19.90
CA GLY A 202 7.03 -4.65 18.64
C GLY A 202 7.44 -3.40 17.84
N HIS A 203 7.61 -3.55 16.54
CA HIS A 203 7.72 -2.45 15.59
C HIS A 203 6.62 -2.58 14.54
N ARG A 204 5.99 -1.46 14.19
CA ARG A 204 5.05 -1.35 13.07
C ARG A 204 5.51 -0.18 12.22
N GLN A 205 5.90 -0.45 10.98
CA GLN A 205 6.40 0.59 10.09
C GLN A 205 5.22 1.35 9.47
N PRO A 206 5.18 2.69 9.51
CA PRO A 206 4.21 3.43 8.73
C PRO A 206 4.48 3.28 7.23
N ILE A 207 3.45 2.89 6.50
CA ILE A 207 3.48 2.70 5.04
C ILE A 207 2.37 3.52 4.38
N THR A 208 2.51 3.72 3.08
CA THR A 208 1.50 4.37 2.25
C THR A 208 1.13 3.43 1.10
N CYS A 209 -0.17 3.16 0.95
CA CYS A 209 -0.70 2.46 -0.21
C CYS A 209 -1.02 3.49 -1.29
N ILE A 210 -0.42 3.32 -2.46
CA ILE A 210 -0.65 4.19 -3.61
C ILE A 210 -1.17 3.35 -4.77
N ARG A 211 -2.19 3.85 -5.48
CA ARG A 211 -2.69 3.27 -6.73
C ARG A 211 -2.18 4.07 -7.91
N ILE A 212 -1.63 3.37 -8.88
CA ILE A 212 -1.11 3.97 -10.10
C ILE A 212 -2.27 4.23 -11.06
N THR A 213 -2.39 5.46 -11.53
CA THR A 213 -3.44 5.87 -12.47
C THR A 213 -2.97 5.74 -13.91
N GLY A 214 -1.77 6.24 -14.21
CA GLY A 214 -1.25 6.29 -15.58
C GLY A 214 0.21 6.71 -15.66
N ILE A 215 0.81 6.45 -16.82
CA ILE A 215 2.19 6.80 -17.17
C ILE A 215 2.09 7.71 -18.39
N THR A 216 2.72 8.88 -18.37
CA THR A 216 2.61 9.92 -19.41
C THR A 216 3.97 10.58 -19.69
N GLY A 217 4.11 11.25 -20.84
CA GLY A 217 5.28 12.07 -21.15
C GLY A 217 6.55 11.30 -21.55
N TYR A 218 6.42 10.05 -22.00
CA TYR A 218 7.54 9.21 -22.44
C TYR A 218 7.75 9.19 -23.97
N GLU A 219 6.82 9.74 -24.75
CA GLU A 219 6.76 9.58 -26.20
C GLU A 219 7.95 10.24 -26.92
N ASP A 220 8.42 11.38 -26.42
CA ASP A 220 9.53 12.14 -27.02
C ASP A 220 10.92 11.52 -26.74
N TYR A 221 11.01 10.54 -25.85
CA TYR A 221 12.28 9.92 -25.46
C TYR A 221 12.72 8.88 -26.51
N PRO A 222 14.03 8.75 -26.83
CA PRO A 222 14.49 7.72 -27.75
C PRO A 222 14.17 6.31 -27.21
N ALA A 223 13.43 5.53 -28.01
CA ALA A 223 13.07 4.16 -27.68
C ALA A 223 14.10 3.17 -28.23
N SER A 224 14.39 2.11 -27.47
CA SER A 224 15.08 0.92 -27.95
C SER A 224 14.07 -0.18 -28.30
N THR A 225 14.32 -0.83 -29.44
CA THR A 225 13.54 -1.97 -29.96
C THR A 225 14.50 -3.13 -30.22
N LEU A 226 14.04 -4.36 -30.05
CA LEU A 226 14.78 -5.55 -30.48
C LEU A 226 14.33 -5.91 -31.89
N ASP A 227 14.95 -5.33 -32.90
CA ASP A 227 14.69 -5.69 -34.29
C ASP A 227 15.43 -7.00 -34.60
N THR A 228 14.70 -8.03 -35.04
CA THR A 228 15.28 -9.37 -35.33
C THR A 228 16.16 -9.36 -36.59
N ALA A 229 16.18 -8.26 -37.35
CA ALA A 229 16.90 -8.14 -38.61
C ALA A 229 18.43 -8.17 -38.47
N ASP A 230 18.97 -7.88 -37.28
CA ASP A 230 20.42 -7.74 -37.08
C ASP A 230 21.14 -9.05 -36.71
N VAL A 231 20.41 -10.19 -36.62
CA VAL A 231 20.97 -11.48 -36.17
C VAL A 231 21.43 -12.36 -37.34
N THR A 232 21.13 -12.01 -38.59
CA THR A 232 21.47 -12.85 -39.76
C THR A 232 22.85 -12.59 -40.37
N ASP A 233 23.59 -11.59 -39.91
CA ASP A 233 24.92 -11.25 -40.41
C ASP A 233 26.02 -11.61 -39.40
N SER A 234 26.23 -12.91 -39.15
CA SER A 234 27.45 -13.43 -38.50
C SER A 234 27.70 -14.89 -38.84
#